data_AF-A0A382K2E9-F1
#
_entry.id   AF-A0A382K2E9-F1
#
_cell.length_a   1.000
_cell.length_b   1.000
_cell.length_c   1.000
_cell.angle_alpha   90.00
_cell.angle_beta   90.00
_cell.angle_gamma   90.00
#
_symmetry.space_group_name_H-M   'P 1'
#
loop_
_entity.id
_entity.type
_entity.pdbx_description
1 polymer ?
#
loop_
_entity_poly.entity_id
_entity_poly.type
_entity_poly.pdbx_seq_one_letter_code
_entity_poly.pdbx_strand_id
1 'polypeptide(L)' 'MKKLLHIIHWIGFLITCFMLIASALDKSRDEIVIHLTASMIPISLTWLIAYFIGGPRKFFPFFNKE' A
#
# COMPACT_ATOMS: atom_id res chain seq x y z
N MET A 1 0.38 19.52 6.12
CA MET A 1 -0.49 18.48 5.50
C MET A 1 0.25 17.56 4.53
N LYS A 2 1.02 18.05 3.54
CA LYS A 2 1.73 17.21 2.57
C LYS A 2 2.64 16.13 3.20
N LYS A 3 3.40 16.48 4.25
CA LYS A 3 4.23 15.53 5.02
C LYS A 3 3.41 14.39 5.64
N LEU A 4 2.26 14.72 6.25
CA LEU A 4 1.36 13.74 6.85
C LEU A 4 0.80 12.77 5.79
N LEU A 5 0.35 13.29 4.64
CA LEU A 5 -0.15 12.47 3.52
C LEU A 5 0.94 11.58 2.93
N HIS A 6 2.20 12.02 2.95
CA HIS A 6 3.33 11.19 2.56
C HIS A 6 3.60 10.07 3.58
N ILE A 7 3.57 10.38 4.88
CA ILE A 7 3.71 9.39 5.95
C ILE A 7 2.61 8.33 5.87
N ILE A 8 1.34 8.73 5.74
CA ILE A 8 0.20 7.81 5.61
C ILE A 8 0.37 6.85 4.43
N HIS A 9 0.86 7.36 3.30
CA HIS A 9 1.09 6.56 2.10
C HIS A 9 2.27 5.60 2.25
N TRP A 10 3.34 6.01 2.93
CA TRP A 10 4.43 5.12 3.32
C TRP A 10 3.97 4.02 4.28
N ILE A 11 3.10 4.34 5.24
CA ILE A 11 2.52 3.34 6.15
C ILE A 11 1.73 2.30 5.34
N GLY A 12 0.87 2.71 4.42
CA GLY A 12 0.13 1.77 3.58
C GLY A 12 1.03 0.88 2.72
N PHE A 13 2.13 1.42 2.19
CA PHE A 13 3.14 0.64 1.49
C PHE A 13 3.80 -0.41 2.40
N LEU A 14 4.24 -0.01 3.62
CA LEU A 14 4.88 -0.94 4.57
C LEU A 14 3.93 -2.06 5.01
N ILE A 15 2.66 -1.75 5.26
CA ILE A 15 1.65 -2.76 5.59
C ILE A 15 1.44 -3.72 4.41
N THR A 16 1.41 -3.20 3.17
CA THR A 16 1.34 -4.03 1.96
C THR A 16 2.52 -5.00 1.88
N CYS A 17 3.75 -4.53 2.08
CA CYS A 17 4.93 -5.40 2.11
C CYS A 17 4.84 -6.47 3.21
N PHE A 18 4.38 -6.11 4.41
CA PHE A 18 4.16 -7.06 5.49
C PHE A 18 3.13 -8.13 5.11
N MET A 19 2.00 -7.73 4.50
CA MET A 19 0.96 -8.67 4.07
C MET A 19 1.44 -9.60 2.95
N LEU A 20 2.25 -9.09 1.99
CA LEU A 20 2.86 -9.93 0.96
C LEU A 20 3.79 -10.99 1.55
N ILE A 21 4.59 -10.61 2.56
CA ILE A 21 5.45 -11.56 3.28
C ILE A 21 4.58 -12.58 4.01
N ALA A 22 3.55 -12.13 4.74
CA ALA A 22 2.64 -13.03 5.46
C ALA A 22 1.95 -14.02 4.50
N SER A 23 1.51 -13.55 3.33
CA SER A 23 0.94 -14.38 2.26
C SER A 23 1.94 -15.39 1.71
N ALA A 24 3.21 -15.00 1.55
CA ALA A 24 4.25 -15.91 1.07
C ALA A 24 4.64 -16.99 2.10
N LEU A 25 4.47 -16.69 3.40
CA LEU A 25 4.68 -17.64 4.49
C LEU A 25 3.49 -18.58 4.73
N ASP A 26 2.32 -18.31 4.13
CA ASP A 26 1.19 -19.21 4.24
C ASP A 26 1.51 -20.57 3.59
N LYS A 27 1.40 -21.63 4.40
CA LYS A 27 1.67 -23.01 3.98
C LYS A 27 0.51 -23.63 3.23
N SER A 28 -0.72 -23.18 3.50
CA SER A 28 -1.94 -23.73 2.90
C SER A 28 -1.94 -23.50 1.38
N ARG A 29 -1.54 -22.30 0.95
CA ARG A 29 -1.45 -21.90 -0.48
C ARG A 29 -2.76 -22.01 -1.27
N ASP A 30 -3.85 -22.36 -0.61
CA ASP A 30 -5.20 -22.51 -1.21
C ASP A 30 -5.70 -21.16 -1.76
N GLU A 31 -5.35 -20.06 -1.09
CA GLU A 31 -5.90 -18.73 -1.37
C GLU A 31 -4.84 -17.73 -1.84
N ILE A 32 -3.75 -18.17 -2.49
CA ILE A 32 -2.64 -17.29 -2.92
C ILE A 32 -3.14 -16.06 -3.67
N VAL A 33 -4.08 -16.23 -4.61
CA VAL A 33 -4.61 -15.13 -5.41
C VAL A 33 -5.34 -14.11 -4.53
N ILE A 34 -6.18 -14.59 -3.61
CA ILE A 34 -6.95 -13.75 -2.69
C ILE A 34 -6.01 -13.01 -1.74
N HIS A 35 -5.03 -13.70 -1.15
CA HIS A 35 -4.04 -13.07 -0.27
C HIS A 35 -3.20 -12.03 -0.99
N LEU A 36 -2.80 -12.29 -2.24
CA LEU A 36 -2.05 -11.32 -3.05
C LEU A 36 -2.90 -10.08 -3.35
N THR A 37 -4.15 -10.25 -3.77
CA THR A 37 -5.06 -9.13 -4.03
C THR A 37 -5.39 -8.36 -2.74
N ALA A 38 -5.64 -9.06 -1.63
CA ALA A 38 -5.92 -8.44 -0.33
C ALA A 38 -4.70 -7.66 0.20
N SER A 39 -3.48 -8.14 -0.06
CA SER A 39 -2.25 -7.46 0.32
C SER A 39 -2.09 -6.09 -0.36
N MET A 40 -2.78 -5.85 -1.48
CA MET A 40 -2.74 -4.56 -2.20
C MET A 40 -3.70 -3.50 -1.63
N ILE A 41 -4.62 -3.89 -0.74
CA ILE A 41 -5.61 -2.97 -0.14
C ILE A 41 -4.95 -1.81 0.62
N PRO A 42 -3.94 -2.02 1.49
CA PRO A 42 -3.39 -0.94 2.31
C PRO A 42 -2.75 0.19 1.49
N ILE A 43 -1.93 -0.13 0.48
CA ILE A 43 -1.33 0.88 -0.40
C ILE A 43 -2.39 1.57 -1.25
N SER A 44 -3.36 0.83 -1.80
CA SER A 44 -4.42 1.40 -2.65
C SER A 44 -5.30 2.37 -1.87
N LEU A 45 -5.69 2.00 -0.64
CA LEU A 45 -6.53 2.83 0.22
C LEU A 45 -5.80 4.10 0.66
N THR A 46 -4.56 3.97 1.13
CA THR A 46 -3.78 5.13 1.58
C THR A 46 -3.36 6.05 0.43
N TRP A 47 -3.10 5.50 -0.76
CA TRP A 47 -2.92 6.27 -1.99
C TRP A 47 -4.18 7.06 -2.35
N LEU A 48 -5.35 6.41 -2.33
CA LEU A 48 -6.64 7.01 -2.66
C LEU A 48 -7.01 8.13 -1.68
N ILE A 49 -6.86 7.90 -0.37
CA ILE A 49 -7.06 8.92 0.67
C ILE A 49 -6.18 10.13 0.40
N ALA A 50 -4.90 9.91 0.11
CA ALA A 50 -3.98 11.01 -0.11
C ALA A 50 -4.16 11.70 -1.47
N TYR A 51 -4.69 11.00 -2.48
CA TYR A 51 -5.08 11.58 -3.76
C TYR A 51 -6.24 12.56 -3.57
N PHE A 52 -7.28 12.16 -2.83
CA PHE A 52 -8.44 13.03 -2.60
C PHE A 52 -8.12 14.25 -1.72
N ILE A 53 -7.22 14.12 -0.73
CA ILE A 53 -6.88 15.23 0.17
C ILE A 53 -5.76 16.11 -0.41
N GLY A 54 -4.76 15.51 -1.05
CA GLY A 54 -3.51 16.18 -1.46
C GLY A 54 -3.37 16.43 -2.96
N GLY A 55 -4.29 15.93 -3.78
CA GLY A 55 -4.24 15.98 -5.23
C GLY A 55 -3.44 14.84 -5.87
N PRO A 56 -3.23 14.89 -7.20
CA PRO A 56 -2.59 13.83 -7.97
C PRO A 56 -1.23 13.41 -7.41
N ARG A 57 -1.02 12.09 -7.25
CA ARG A 57 0.24 11.52 -6.75
C ARG A 57 0.51 10.14 -7.35
N LYS A 58 1.79 9.76 -7.40
CA LYS A 58 2.20 8.42 -7.86
C LYS A 58 1.72 7.35 -6.88
N PHE A 59 1.47 6.14 -7.39
CA PHE A 59 0.98 5.01 -6.61
C PHE A 59 2.02 4.50 -5.60
N PHE A 60 3.30 4.52 -5.95
CA PHE A 60 4.35 4.18 -5.01
C PHE A 60 4.90 5.43 -4.32
N PRO A 61 5.09 5.40 -2.99
CA PRO A 61 5.48 6.57 -2.22
C PRO A 61 6.93 7.01 -2.47
N PHE A 62 7.79 6.14 -2.98
CA PHE A 62 9.21 6.44 -3.26
C PHE A 62 9.45 7.05 -4.66
N PHE A 63 8.46 7.01 -5.57
CA PHE A 63 8.54 7.73 -6.83
C PHE A 63 8.09 9.19 -6.65
N ASN A 64 8.85 9.96 -5.88
CA ASN A 64 8.73 11.42 -5.91
C ASN A 64 9.65 11.96 -7.02
N LYS A 65 9.07 12.73 -7.93
CA LYS A 65 9.78 13.90 -8.45
C LYS A 65 9.62 14.97 -7.38
N GLU A 66 10.73 15.56 -6.96
CA GLU A 66 10.79 16.74 -6.09
C GLU A 66 9.78 17.82 -6.51
#